data_AF-A0A2D4VGR5-F1
#
_entry.id   AF-A0A2D4VGR5-F1
#
_cell.length_a   1.000
_cell.length_b   1.000
_cell.length_c   1.000
_cell.angle_alpha   90.00
_cell.angle_beta   90.00
_cell.angle_gamma   90.00
#
_symmetry.space_group_name_H-M   'P 1'
#
loop_
_entity.id
_entity.type
_entity.pdbx_description
1 polymer ?
#
loop_
_entity_poly.entity_id
_entity_poly.type
_entity_poly.pdbx_seq_one_letter_code
_entity_poly.pdbx_strand_id
1 'polypeptide(L)' 'MPGWTQILLVVAIIVLLFGSGRISGLMGDFAKGIRSFREGLNDGDEEDDKPEPKTIDATAVHEDKAEEKAESKDKTASS' A
#
# COMPACT_ATOMS: atom_id res chain seq x y z
N MET A 1 25.52 -15.66 -7.45
CA MET A 1 24.25 -16.40 -7.54
C MET A 1 23.13 -15.39 -7.62
N PRO A 2 22.18 -15.52 -8.55
CA PRO A 2 21.07 -14.59 -8.63
C PRO A 2 20.29 -14.64 -7.31
N GLY A 3 20.27 -13.51 -6.61
CA GLY A 3 19.61 -13.37 -5.31
C GLY A 3 18.17 -12.90 -5.46
N TRP A 4 17.46 -12.85 -4.34
CA TRP A 4 16.08 -12.37 -4.23
C TRP A 4 15.90 -10.95 -4.82
N THR A 5 16.97 -10.14 -4.83
CA THR A 5 17.00 -8.81 -5.45
C THR A 5 16.73 -8.81 -6.95
N GLN A 6 17.16 -9.85 -7.67
CA GLN A 6 16.92 -9.96 -9.12
C GLN A 6 15.44 -10.22 -9.41
N ILE A 7 14.78 -11.01 -8.57
CA ILE A 7 13.34 -11.29 -8.69
C ILE A 7 12.55 -9.99 -8.45
N LEU A 8 12.88 -9.23 -7.40
CA LEU A 8 12.23 -7.93 -7.12
C LEU A 8 12.40 -6.94 -8.28
N LEU A 9 13.59 -6.87 -8.87
CA LEU A 9 13.87 -5.98 -10.00
C LEU A 9 13.01 -6.34 -11.24
N VAL A 10 12.85 -7.62 -11.53
CA VAL A 10 12.00 -8.10 -12.64
C VAL A 10 10.52 -7.77 -12.37
N VAL A 11 10.03 -8.00 -11.15
CA VAL A 11 8.65 -7.67 -10.77
C VAL A 11 8.39 -6.16 -10.89
N ALA A 12 9.34 -5.31 -10.47
CA ALA A 12 9.22 -3.86 -10.60
C ALA A 12 9.04 -3.42 -12.05
N ILE A 13 9.77 -4.04 -13.00
CA ILE A 13 9.63 -3.74 -14.44
C ILE A 13 8.23 -4.16 -14.93
N ILE A 14 7.73 -5.33 -14.52
CA ILE A 14 6.37 -5.78 -14.87
C ILE A 14 5.33 -4.79 -14.34
N VAL A 15 5.46 -4.35 -13.09
CA VAL A 15 4.54 -3.36 -12.50
C VAL A 15 4.55 -2.03 -13.26
N LEU A 16 5.71 -1.59 -13.75
CA LEU A 16 5.82 -0.37 -14.55
C LEU A 16 5.18 -0.50 -15.94
N LEU A 17 5.31 -1.66 -16.59
CA LEU A 17 4.73 -1.91 -17.92
C LEU A 17 3.20 -2.06 -17.88
N PHE A 18 2.69 -2.78 -16.88
CA PHE A 18 1.26 -3.04 -16.73
C PHE A 18 0.53 -1.95 -15.92
N GLY A 19 1.28 -1.15 -15.16
CA GLY A 19 0.78 -0.10 -14.29
C GLY A 19 0.22 -0.65 -12.96
N SER A 20 0.36 0.15 -11.89
CA SER A 20 -0.16 -0.20 -10.56
C SER A 20 -1.69 -0.33 -10.53
N GLY A 21 -2.43 0.42 -11.36
CA GLY A 21 -3.89 0.39 -11.39
C GLY A 21 -4.49 -0.94 -11.87
N ARG A 22 -3.87 -1.58 -12.87
CA ARG A 22 -4.32 -2.91 -13.34
C ARG A 22 -3.99 -4.01 -12.33
N ILE A 23 -2.83 -3.91 -11.67
CA ILE A 23 -2.37 -4.90 -10.71
C ILE A 23 -3.12 -4.77 -9.39
N SER A 24 -3.45 -3.56 -8.93
CA SER A 24 -4.13 -3.34 -7.65
C SER A 24 -5.54 -3.93 -7.62
N GLY A 25 -6.31 -3.83 -8.71
CA GLY A 25 -7.61 -4.48 -8.81
C GLY A 25 -7.50 -6.01 -8.76
N LEU A 26 -6.61 -6.57 -9.60
CA LEU A 26 -6.37 -8.02 -9.66
C LEU A 26 -5.83 -8.60 -8.35
N MET A 27 -4.96 -7.87 -7.66
CA MET A 27 -4.41 -8.28 -6.37
C MET A 27 -5.47 -8.26 -5.27
N GLY A 28 -6.48 -7.37 -5.37
CA GLY A 28 -7.62 -7.32 -4.45
C GLY A 28 -8.50 -8.56 -4.56
N ASP A 29 -8.87 -8.95 -5.78
CA ASP A 29 -9.65 -10.19 -6.03
C ASP A 29 -8.85 -11.44 -5.65
N PHE A 30 -7.55 -11.47 -5.96
CA PHE A 30 -6.66 -12.55 -5.58
C PHE A 30 -6.51 -12.68 -4.05
N ALA A 31 -6.35 -11.56 -3.34
CA ALA A 31 -6.28 -11.54 -1.88
C ALA A 31 -7.58 -12.01 -1.23
N LYS A 32 -8.73 -11.66 -1.81
CA LYS A 32 -10.05 -12.14 -1.36
C LYS A 32 -10.18 -13.65 -1.54
N GLY A 33 -9.74 -14.19 -2.69
CA GLY A 33 -9.69 -15.62 -2.95
C GLY A 33 -8.78 -16.39 -1.99
N ILE A 34 -7.57 -15.87 -1.71
CA ILE A 34 -6.66 -16.47 -0.72
C ILE A 34 -7.24 -16.38 0.69
N ARG A 35 -7.89 -15.26 1.07
CA ARG A 35 -8.52 -15.11 2.39
C ARG A 35 -9.61 -16.15 2.59
N SER A 36 -10.52 -16.32 1.62
CA SER A 36 -11.56 -17.35 1.68
C SER A 36 -11.00 -18.77 1.66
N PHE A 37 -9.89 -19.01 0.95
CA PHE A 37 -9.21 -20.29 0.99
C PHE A 37 -8.60 -20.58 2.37
N ARG A 38 -7.93 -19.59 2.98
CA ARG A 38 -7.38 -19.72 4.32
C ARG A 38 -8.47 -19.88 5.37
N GLU A 39 -9.56 -19.13 5.25
CA GLU A 39 -10.73 -19.20 6.13
C GLU A 39 -11.39 -20.58 6.04
N GLY A 40 -11.62 -21.11 4.84
CA GLY A 40 -12.13 -22.47 4.65
C GLY A 40 -11.18 -23.59 5.11
N LEU A 41 -9.88 -23.31 5.26
CA LEU A 41 -8.92 -24.22 5.89
C LEU A 41 -8.86 -24.09 7.42
N ASN A 42 -9.20 -22.91 7.96
CA ASN A 42 -9.16 -22.58 9.38
C ASN A 42 -10.53 -22.70 10.07
N ASP A 43 -11.62 -22.98 9.34
CA ASP A 43 -13.01 -23.13 9.83
C ASP A 43 -13.19 -24.27 10.86
N GLY A 44 -12.11 -24.93 11.29
CA GLY A 44 -12.07 -25.89 12.39
C GLY A 44 -11.58 -25.32 13.73
N ASP A 45 -11.01 -24.12 13.76
CA ASP A 45 -10.39 -23.51 14.95
C ASP A 45 -10.63 -22.00 14.92
N GLU A 46 -11.76 -21.60 15.51
CA GLU A 46 -12.06 -20.26 16.05
C GLU A 46 -12.32 -19.11 15.04
N GLU A 47 -13.54 -18.58 15.12
CA GLU A 47 -14.01 -17.30 14.57
C GLU A 47 -13.20 -16.12 15.13
N ASP A 48 -11.94 -15.95 14.72
CA ASP A 48 -11.15 -14.79 15.12
C ASP A 48 -11.45 -13.61 14.19
N ASP A 49 -12.44 -12.82 14.62
CA ASP A 49 -12.41 -11.36 14.69
C ASP A 49 -11.48 -10.70 13.65
N LYS A 50 -11.99 -10.32 12.48
CA LYS A 50 -11.19 -9.44 11.60
C LYS A 50 -11.98 -8.43 10.79
N PRO A 51 -11.61 -7.13 10.90
CA PRO A 51 -12.32 -6.01 10.29
C PRO A 51 -12.54 -6.18 8.79
N GLU A 52 -13.71 -5.73 8.37
CA GLU A 52 -14.09 -5.55 6.99
C GLU A 52 -12.99 -4.77 6.22
N PRO A 53 -12.64 -5.19 5.00
CA PRO A 53 -11.62 -4.50 4.23
C PRO A 53 -12.13 -3.09 3.91
N LYS A 54 -11.48 -2.08 4.48
CA LYS A 54 -11.51 -0.72 3.92
C LYS A 54 -10.98 -0.86 2.50
N THR A 55 -11.88 -0.78 1.53
CA THR A 55 -11.53 -0.71 0.12
C THR A 55 -10.51 0.40 -0.04
N ILE A 56 -9.34 0.08 -0.60
CA ILE A 56 -8.42 1.12 -1.08
C ILE A 56 -9.05 1.60 -2.38
N ASP A 57 -10.13 2.37 -2.26
CA ASP A 57 -10.71 3.12 -3.36
C ASP A 57 -9.66 4.13 -3.79
N ALA A 58 -9.02 3.85 -4.93
CA ALA A 58 -8.23 4.82 -5.64
C ALA A 58 -9.12 5.90 -6.28
N THR A 59 -10.01 6.51 -5.48
CA THR A 59 -10.55 7.82 -5.81
C THR A 59 -9.48 8.84 -5.49
N ALA A 60 -9.22 9.69 -6.48
CA ALA A 60 -8.23 10.75 -6.42
C ALA A 60 -8.34 11.55 -5.12
N VAL A 61 -7.23 11.66 -4.38
CA VAL A 61 -6.97 12.86 -3.59
C VAL A 61 -6.00 13.68 -4.41
N HIS A 62 -6.56 14.46 -5.33
CA HIS A 62 -5.96 15.71 -5.75
C HIS A 62 -6.72 16.78 -4.98
N GLU A 63 -6.10 17.42 -3.99
CA GLU A 63 -6.31 18.84 -3.68
C GLU A 63 -5.33 19.32 -2.61
N ASP A 64 -4.48 20.25 -3.04
CA ASP A 64 -4.10 21.49 -2.36
C ASP A 64 -4.26 21.58 -0.83
N LYS A 65 -3.11 21.80 -0.18
CA LYS A 65 -3.02 22.77 0.91
C LYS A 65 -1.74 23.59 0.75
N ALA A 66 -1.87 24.70 0.05
CA ALA A 66 -0.97 25.83 0.14
C ALA A 66 -1.02 26.47 1.54
N GLU A 67 0.11 27.07 1.93
CA GLU A 67 0.30 28.09 2.98
C GLU A 67 0.07 27.61 4.44
N GLU A 68 0.83 27.99 5.47
CA GLU A 68 1.95 28.89 5.68
C GLU A 68 2.42 28.57 7.12
N LYS A 69 3.72 28.37 7.34
CA LYS A 69 4.33 28.75 8.63
C LYS A 69 5.77 29.16 8.40
N ALA A 70 5.93 30.47 8.27
CA ALA A 70 7.16 31.18 8.55
C ALA A 70 7.78 30.68 9.87
N GLU A 71 9.08 30.44 9.89
CA GLU A 71 9.93 31.26 10.76
C GLU A 71 11.39 31.18 10.33
N SER A 72 11.87 32.36 9.96
CA SER A 72 13.25 32.71 9.69
C SER A 72 14.14 32.37 10.89
N LYS A 73 15.23 31.65 10.64
CA LYS A 73 16.31 31.46 11.61
C LYS A 73 17.43 32.43 11.24
N ASP A 74 17.31 33.68 11.65
CA ASP A 74 18.42 34.64 11.66
C ASP A 74 18.73 35.06 13.12
N LYS A 75 19.93 34.65 13.54
CA LYS A 75 20.91 35.44 14.32
C LYS A 75 20.58 36.05 15.69
N THR A 76 21.41 35.61 16.63
CA THR A 76 22.36 36.46 17.38
C THR A 76 21.86 37.19 18.63
N ALA A 77 22.62 36.94 19.69
CA ALA A 77 22.97 37.82 20.80
C ALA A 77 21.91 38.21 21.85
N SER A 78 22.31 37.91 23.09
CA SER A 78 22.38 38.89 24.18
C SER A 78 21.05 39.47 24.65
N SER A 79 20.52 38.94 25.75
CA SER A 79 20.67 39.60 27.06
C SER A 79 20.30 38.64 28.19
#